data_AF-A0A850ME96-F1
#
_entry.id   AF-A0A850ME96-F1
#
_cell.length_a   1.000
_cell.length_b   1.000
_cell.length_c   1.000
_cell.angle_alpha   90.00
_cell.angle_beta   90.00
_cell.angle_gamma   90.00
#
_symmetry.space_group_name_H-M   'P 1'
#
loop_
_entity.id
_entity.type
_entity.pdbx_description
1 polymer ?
#
loop_
_entity_poly.entity_id
_entity_poly.type
_entity_poly.pdbx_seq_one_letter_code
_entity_poly.pdbx_strand_id
1 'polypeptide(L)'
;MSVILEQELVQGSYVSDNKLVLEPVINSNQTIPFLESQVLNPELFRAGILQVNQILMAHPGVNLNKIYDPVVTVTENHVDFEGFARFGHSYCKIRFPEKLFTKRIRQEGVTNVDFNPQFIRDLRSRFYTRNLWVYIDPDVMEFAIENRSHVLKKIAMPRWWKDAYKALDRYIDRETLVPQWDGEKADAYNKVILSGWAFQKLVREVEYNELLKKKGVRSLFWDDRSVTLLHGGQRSDGSASVKLIKPCKKSIRSWGVWRIQNLSDIANQIIQADVYLAEKLPSFWILHARSGVELLLGYTPYTSALWTETARKEVERLLKDPYRDIIEPRRRTRRRRRKNRHQNKFKKRINFVLMHPGQRIIPEYISN
;
A
#
# COMPACT_ATOMS: atom_id res chain seq x y z
N MET A 1 -8.46 25.87 -39.01
CA MET A 1 -8.73 24.77 -38.07
C MET A 1 -8.07 23.53 -38.63
N SER A 2 -6.96 23.09 -38.04
CA SER A 2 -6.22 21.91 -38.50
C SER A 2 -7.00 20.65 -38.14
N VAL A 3 -7.47 19.93 -39.16
CA VAL A 3 -8.09 18.62 -39.03
C VAL A 3 -6.99 17.65 -38.63
N ILE A 4 -6.98 17.22 -37.36
CA ILE A 4 -6.15 16.09 -36.93
C ILE A 4 -6.72 14.87 -37.65
N LEU A 5 -5.97 14.29 -38.59
CA LEU A 5 -6.33 13.05 -39.26
C LEU A 5 -6.47 11.95 -38.19
N GLU A 6 -7.62 11.27 -38.16
CA GLU A 6 -7.93 10.15 -37.24
C GLU A 6 -6.84 9.07 -37.18
N GLN A 7 -5.95 9.01 -38.17
CA GLN A 7 -4.86 8.03 -38.28
C GLN A 7 -3.65 8.31 -37.37
N GLU A 8 -3.57 9.46 -36.70
CA GLU A 8 -2.50 9.78 -35.73
C GLU A 8 -2.91 9.57 -34.27
N LEU A 9 -4.15 9.15 -34.02
CA LEU A 9 -4.57 8.80 -32.67
C LEU A 9 -3.91 7.48 -32.25
N VAL A 10 -3.13 7.54 -31.17
CA VAL A 10 -2.65 6.37 -30.46
C VAL A 10 -3.84 5.43 -30.24
N GLN A 11 -3.73 4.19 -30.70
CA GLN A 11 -4.80 3.17 -30.69
C GLN A 11 -5.52 3.18 -29.31
N GLY A 12 -6.78 3.61 -29.29
CA GLY A 12 -7.58 3.79 -28.07
C GLY A 12 -7.95 5.24 -27.71
N SER A 13 -7.30 6.25 -28.29
CA SER A 13 -7.63 7.64 -28.02
C SER A 13 -8.94 8.05 -28.70
N TYR A 14 -9.82 8.77 -27.98
CA TYR A 14 -11.08 9.28 -28.51
C TYR A 14 -11.30 10.75 -28.12
N VAL A 15 -12.15 11.45 -28.87
CA VAL A 15 -12.56 12.82 -28.54
C VAL A 15 -13.87 12.77 -27.78
N SER A 16 -13.91 13.40 -26.60
CA SER A 16 -15.14 13.58 -25.81
C SER A 16 -15.18 15.02 -25.29
N ASP A 17 -16.31 15.70 -25.49
CA ASP A 17 -16.54 17.09 -25.07
C ASP A 17 -15.44 18.07 -25.53
N ASN A 18 -15.02 18.00 -26.79
CA ASN A 18 -13.91 18.78 -27.37
C ASN A 18 -12.55 18.59 -26.66
N LYS A 19 -12.38 17.52 -25.88
CA LYS A 19 -11.09 17.14 -25.29
C LYS A 19 -10.61 15.82 -25.91
N LEU A 20 -9.34 15.81 -26.28
CA LEU A 20 -8.65 14.59 -26.68
C LEU A 20 -8.37 13.76 -25.42
N VAL A 21 -9.06 12.62 -25.29
CA VAL A 21 -8.78 11.66 -24.22
C VAL A 21 -7.77 10.67 -24.78
N LEU A 22 -6.52 10.80 -24.35
CA LEU A 22 -5.48 9.81 -24.64
C LEU A 22 -5.69 8.62 -23.71
N GLU A 23 -6.21 7.52 -24.26
CA GLU A 23 -6.11 6.22 -23.59
C GLU A 23 -4.65 5.75 -23.71
N PRO A 24 -3.99 5.40 -22.61
CA PRO A 24 -2.64 4.87 -22.69
C PRO A 24 -2.66 3.52 -23.42
N VAL A 25 -1.64 3.25 -24.24
CA VAL A 25 -1.44 1.91 -24.82
C VAL A 25 -1.08 0.97 -23.69
N ILE A 26 -2.08 0.22 -23.23
CA ILE A 26 -1.88 -0.87 -22.28
C ILE A 26 -1.36 -2.05 -23.10
N ASN A 27 -0.23 -2.65 -22.68
CA ASN A 27 0.26 -3.87 -23.31
C ASN A 27 -0.62 -5.04 -22.84
N SER A 28 -1.81 -5.20 -23.44
CA SER A 28 -2.73 -6.27 -23.06
C SER A 28 -2.12 -7.63 -23.42
N ASN A 29 -1.95 -8.50 -22.43
CA ASN A 29 -1.82 -9.93 -22.70
C ASN A 29 -3.16 -10.46 -23.27
N GLN A 30 -3.14 -11.62 -23.95
CA GLN A 30 -4.36 -12.26 -24.52
C GLN A 30 -5.39 -12.71 -23.46
N THR A 31 -5.14 -12.44 -22.18
CA THR A 31 -6.02 -12.76 -21.05
C THR A 31 -7.00 -11.63 -20.79
N ILE A 32 -8.25 -11.99 -20.46
CA ILE A 32 -9.26 -11.02 -20.01
C ILE A 32 -8.74 -10.38 -18.71
N PRO A 33 -8.60 -9.04 -18.64
CA PRO A 33 -8.17 -8.38 -17.40
C PRO A 33 -9.24 -8.47 -16.32
N PHE A 34 -8.82 -8.40 -15.06
CA PHE A 34 -9.72 -8.18 -13.92
C PHE A 34 -10.29 -6.76 -13.96
N LEU A 35 -9.42 -5.77 -14.17
CA LEU A 35 -9.76 -4.36 -14.22
C LEU A 35 -9.00 -3.66 -15.35
N GLU A 36 -9.70 -2.78 -16.05
CA GLU A 36 -9.11 -1.81 -16.97
C GLU A 36 -9.92 -0.52 -16.85
N SER A 37 -9.40 0.47 -16.14
CA SER A 37 -10.19 1.65 -15.82
C SER A 37 -9.37 2.90 -15.52
N GLN A 38 -9.95 4.06 -15.80
CA GLN A 38 -9.42 5.34 -15.34
C GLN A 38 -9.85 5.57 -13.89
N VAL A 39 -8.94 6.09 -13.08
CA VAL A 39 -9.19 6.45 -11.69
C VAL A 39 -9.76 7.87 -11.63
N LEU A 40 -10.95 8.02 -11.05
CA LEU A 40 -11.68 9.30 -10.95
C LEU A 40 -11.06 10.27 -9.94
N ASN A 41 -10.42 9.76 -8.88
CA ASN A 41 -9.66 10.57 -7.92
C ASN A 41 -8.25 10.00 -7.75
N PRO A 42 -7.34 10.28 -8.70
CA PRO A 42 -6.01 9.69 -8.68
C PRO A 42 -5.17 10.11 -7.49
N GLU A 43 -5.36 11.32 -6.94
CA GLU A 43 -4.61 11.80 -5.78
C GLU A 43 -4.93 10.98 -4.53
N LEU A 44 -6.22 10.68 -4.30
CA LEU A 44 -6.65 9.81 -3.21
C LEU A 44 -6.16 8.37 -3.42
N PHE A 45 -6.28 7.85 -4.64
CA PHE A 45 -5.78 6.53 -4.98
C PHE A 45 -4.27 6.43 -4.75
N ARG A 46 -3.50 7.40 -5.25
CA ARG A 46 -2.05 7.51 -5.06
C ARG A 46 -1.67 7.54 -3.59
N ALA A 47 -2.30 8.42 -2.81
CA ALA A 47 -2.07 8.51 -1.36
C ALA A 47 -2.34 7.17 -0.68
N GLY A 48 -3.43 6.50 -1.07
CA GLY A 48 -3.77 5.16 -0.61
C GLY A 48 -2.70 4.10 -0.90
N ILE A 49 -2.23 4.02 -2.14
CA ILE A 49 -1.17 3.08 -2.53
C ILE A 49 0.15 3.36 -1.80
N LEU A 50 0.54 4.63 -1.69
CA LEU A 50 1.72 5.03 -0.93
C LEU A 50 1.59 4.66 0.56
N GLN A 51 0.38 4.81 1.11
CA GLN A 51 0.08 4.47 2.49
C GLN A 51 0.21 2.96 2.75
N VAL A 52 -0.29 2.12 1.85
CA VAL A 52 -0.08 0.66 1.92
C VAL A 52 1.41 0.37 1.91
N ASN A 53 2.15 0.88 0.92
CA ASN A 53 3.60 0.65 0.84
C ASN A 53 4.33 1.10 2.10
N GLN A 54 4.01 2.27 2.65
CA GLN A 54 4.61 2.78 3.88
C GLN A 54 4.40 1.82 5.04
N ILE A 55 3.19 1.29 5.23
CA ILE A 55 2.88 0.36 6.32
C ILE A 55 3.57 -0.99 6.10
N LEU A 56 3.57 -1.51 4.87
CA LEU A 56 4.23 -2.78 4.55
C LEU A 56 5.76 -2.71 4.79
N MET A 57 6.35 -1.53 4.55
CA MET A 57 7.77 -1.26 4.80
C MET A 57 8.07 -0.88 6.26
N ALA A 58 7.06 -0.51 7.06
CA ALA A 58 7.30 0.07 8.36
C ALA A 58 7.91 -0.95 9.33
N HIS A 59 9.08 -0.62 9.89
CA HIS A 59 9.66 -1.34 11.02
C HIS A 59 10.53 -0.44 11.88
N PRO A 60 10.45 -0.54 13.22
CA PRO A 60 11.31 0.22 14.10
C PRO A 60 12.77 -0.23 13.96
N GLY A 61 13.67 0.71 13.66
CA GLY A 61 15.12 0.51 13.81
C GLY A 61 15.80 -0.36 12.75
N VAL A 62 15.14 -0.75 11.66
CA VAL A 62 15.80 -1.49 10.57
C VAL A 62 15.38 -0.97 9.20
N ASN A 63 16.31 -0.32 8.49
CA ASN A 63 16.12 0.08 7.10
C ASN A 63 16.53 -1.08 6.19
N LEU A 64 15.56 -1.87 5.73
CA LEU A 64 15.83 -3.00 4.85
C LEU A 64 15.27 -2.73 3.46
N ASN A 65 16.13 -2.89 2.45
CA ASN A 65 15.84 -2.66 1.02
C ASN A 65 14.88 -3.68 0.38
N LYS A 66 14.16 -4.53 1.14
CA LYS A 66 13.16 -5.43 0.55
C LYS A 66 11.78 -4.80 0.70
N ILE A 67 11.17 -4.51 -0.44
CA ILE A 67 9.81 -4.02 -0.55
C ILE A 67 8.87 -5.22 -0.37
N TYR A 68 7.77 -4.98 0.33
CA TYR A 68 6.70 -5.96 0.44
C TYR A 68 5.56 -5.52 -0.45
N ASP A 69 5.05 -6.52 -1.13
CA ASP A 69 4.28 -6.42 -2.34
C ASP A 69 2.86 -6.87 -2.02
N PRO A 70 1.85 -6.02 -2.26
CA PRO A 70 0.49 -6.33 -1.84
C PRO A 70 -0.12 -7.45 -2.69
N VAL A 71 -1.07 -8.14 -2.07
CA VAL A 71 -2.11 -8.86 -2.79
C VAL A 71 -3.14 -7.84 -3.24
N VAL A 72 -3.55 -7.95 -4.51
CA VAL A 72 -4.57 -7.12 -5.13
C VAL A 72 -5.77 -7.99 -5.40
N THR A 73 -6.92 -7.62 -4.84
CA THR A 73 -8.19 -8.31 -5.07
C THR A 73 -9.13 -7.38 -5.79
N VAL A 74 -9.73 -7.86 -6.87
CA VAL A 74 -10.73 -7.14 -7.64
C VAL A 74 -12.05 -7.91 -7.51
N THR A 75 -13.09 -7.24 -7.04
CA THR A 75 -14.47 -7.77 -6.95
C THR A 75 -15.39 -6.87 -7.77
N GLU A 76 -16.67 -7.22 -7.95
CA GLU A 76 -17.61 -6.31 -8.63
C GLU A 76 -17.68 -4.91 -7.97
N ASN A 77 -17.50 -4.84 -6.65
CA ASN A 77 -17.80 -3.64 -5.87
C ASN A 77 -16.56 -2.85 -5.47
N HIS A 78 -15.37 -3.45 -5.50
CA HIS A 78 -14.17 -2.79 -5.00
C HIS A 78 -12.86 -3.40 -5.52
N VAL A 79 -11.79 -2.63 -5.36
CA VAL A 79 -10.40 -3.05 -5.56
C VAL A 79 -9.67 -2.90 -4.25
N ASP A 80 -9.16 -4.01 -3.72
CA ASP A 80 -8.40 -4.05 -2.48
C ASP A 80 -6.91 -4.20 -2.74
N PHE A 81 -6.09 -3.51 -1.94
CA PHE A 81 -4.66 -3.79 -1.82
C PHE A 81 -4.38 -4.14 -0.37
N GLU A 82 -3.90 -5.34 -0.11
CA GLU A 82 -3.65 -5.82 1.24
C GLU A 82 -2.32 -6.54 1.40
N GLY A 83 -1.80 -6.54 2.61
CA GLY A 83 -0.59 -7.26 2.93
C GLY A 83 -0.17 -7.14 4.38
N PHE A 84 0.86 -7.89 4.71
CA PHE A 84 1.49 -7.85 6.03
C PHE A 84 2.81 -7.09 5.95
N ALA A 85 3.07 -6.26 6.95
CA ALA A 85 4.40 -5.70 7.14
C ALA A 85 5.43 -6.82 7.25
N ARG A 86 6.68 -6.52 6.86
CA ARG A 86 7.79 -7.49 6.79
C ARG A 86 7.83 -8.52 7.91
N PHE A 87 7.67 -8.03 9.13
CA PHE A 87 7.85 -8.80 10.35
C PHE A 87 6.52 -9.35 10.88
N GLY A 88 5.40 -9.19 10.18
CA GLY A 88 4.09 -9.71 10.58
C GLY A 88 3.52 -9.08 11.85
N HIS A 89 3.93 -7.85 12.19
CA HIS A 89 3.42 -7.10 13.35
C HIS A 89 2.31 -6.11 12.97
N SER A 90 2.15 -5.85 11.67
CA SER A 90 1.10 -4.99 11.11
C SER A 90 0.50 -5.68 9.89
N TYR A 91 -0.80 -5.50 9.73
CA TYR A 91 -1.57 -5.81 8.54
C TYR A 91 -2.18 -4.52 8.03
N CYS A 92 -2.29 -4.39 6.72
CA CYS A 92 -2.90 -3.26 6.06
C CYS A 92 -3.76 -3.76 4.91
N LYS A 93 -4.96 -3.19 4.77
CA LYS A 93 -5.82 -3.35 3.62
C LYS A 93 -6.43 -2.00 3.28
N ILE A 94 -6.24 -1.52 2.07
CA ILE A 94 -7.00 -0.39 1.54
C ILE A 94 -8.00 -0.91 0.52
N ARG A 95 -9.21 -0.37 0.59
CA ARG A 95 -10.34 -0.68 -0.26
C ARG A 95 -10.74 0.54 -1.06
N PHE A 96 -10.70 0.43 -2.38
CA PHE A 96 -11.19 1.43 -3.30
C PHE A 96 -12.54 0.97 -3.87
N PRO A 97 -13.65 1.70 -3.64
CA PRO A 97 -14.95 1.30 -4.17
C PRO A 97 -15.01 1.44 -5.69
N GLU A 98 -15.88 0.68 -6.35
CA GLU A 98 -16.16 0.72 -7.80
C GLU A 98 -16.30 2.15 -8.32
N LYS A 99 -17.03 3.00 -7.59
CA LYS A 99 -17.28 4.41 -7.95
C LYS A 99 -16.03 5.28 -8.05
N LEU A 100 -14.84 4.77 -7.72
CA LEU A 100 -13.56 5.44 -7.95
C LEU A 100 -13.02 5.22 -9.37
N PHE A 101 -13.70 4.41 -10.18
CA PHE A 101 -13.26 3.94 -11.49
C PHE A 101 -14.29 4.32 -12.57
N THR A 102 -13.85 4.70 -13.78
CA THR A 102 -14.75 5.12 -14.89
C THR A 102 -15.38 3.95 -15.64
N LYS A 103 -14.57 2.97 -15.99
CA LYS A 103 -14.97 1.70 -16.60
C LYS A 103 -15.11 0.65 -15.50
N ARG A 104 -16.10 -0.25 -15.66
CA ARG A 104 -16.38 -1.31 -14.68
C ARG A 104 -15.31 -2.39 -14.66
N ILE A 105 -15.22 -3.02 -13.50
CA ILE A 105 -14.51 -4.27 -13.26
C ILE A 105 -15.04 -5.32 -14.24
N ARG A 106 -14.13 -5.96 -14.98
CA ARG A 106 -14.46 -6.88 -16.07
C ARG A 106 -14.76 -8.27 -15.52
N GLN A 107 -13.95 -8.71 -14.56
CA GLN A 107 -14.12 -9.97 -13.85
C GLN A 107 -13.45 -9.89 -12.48
N GLU A 108 -13.91 -10.71 -11.54
CA GLU A 108 -13.27 -10.83 -10.24
C GLU A 108 -11.96 -11.61 -10.32
N GLY A 109 -11.02 -11.28 -9.45
CA GLY A 109 -9.72 -11.94 -9.47
C GLY A 109 -8.78 -11.46 -8.38
N VAL A 110 -7.71 -12.23 -8.17
CA VAL A 110 -6.68 -11.95 -7.18
C VAL A 110 -5.31 -12.06 -7.84
N THR A 111 -4.47 -11.05 -7.64
CA THR A 111 -3.08 -11.05 -8.11
C THR A 111 -2.11 -10.47 -7.08
N ASN A 112 -0.85 -10.65 -7.42
CA ASN A 112 0.37 -10.61 -6.66
C ASN A 112 1.48 -9.60 -6.96
N VAL A 113 1.43 -8.30 -6.68
CA VAL A 113 2.20 -7.35 -7.52
C VAL A 113 3.46 -6.75 -6.87
N ASP A 114 4.57 -6.75 -7.61
CA ASP A 114 5.86 -6.14 -7.19
C ASP A 114 5.80 -4.60 -7.17
N PHE A 115 5.70 -4.00 -5.99
CA PHE A 115 5.80 -2.57 -5.72
C PHE A 115 7.26 -2.08 -5.79
N ASN A 116 7.93 -2.34 -6.90
CA ASN A 116 9.35 -2.06 -7.06
C ASN A 116 9.73 -0.60 -6.70
N PRO A 117 11.00 -0.33 -6.31
CA PRO A 117 11.38 0.99 -5.79
C PRO A 117 11.20 2.12 -6.82
N GLN A 118 11.32 1.80 -8.11
CA GLN A 118 11.13 2.76 -9.19
C GLN A 118 9.67 3.23 -9.22
N PHE A 119 8.72 2.30 -9.18
CA PHE A 119 7.29 2.60 -9.12
C PHE A 119 6.95 3.50 -7.93
N ILE A 120 7.38 3.13 -6.71
CA ILE A 120 7.10 3.92 -5.51
C ILE A 120 7.73 5.32 -5.60
N ARG A 121 8.96 5.43 -6.10
CA ARG A 121 9.61 6.73 -6.30
C ARG A 121 8.84 7.60 -7.28
N ASP A 122 8.42 7.03 -8.40
CA ASP A 122 7.67 7.77 -9.42
C ASP A 122 6.31 8.20 -8.88
N LEU A 123 5.65 7.32 -8.11
CA LEU A 123 4.39 7.61 -7.43
C LEU A 123 4.52 8.76 -6.42
N ARG A 124 5.66 8.89 -5.71
CA ARG A 124 5.93 10.02 -4.81
C ARG A 124 6.25 11.32 -5.53
N SER A 125 6.95 11.25 -6.66
CA SER A 125 7.52 12.43 -7.32
C SER A 125 6.50 13.29 -8.09
N ARG A 126 5.32 12.76 -8.40
CA ARG A 126 4.40 13.38 -9.36
C ARG A 126 3.25 14.10 -8.67
N PHE A 127 3.30 15.43 -8.72
CA PHE A 127 2.37 16.35 -8.04
C PHE A 127 0.98 16.42 -8.66
N TYR A 128 0.73 15.86 -9.86
CA TYR A 128 -0.58 15.95 -10.51
C TYR A 128 -0.87 14.71 -11.34
N THR A 129 -1.39 13.65 -10.72
CA THR A 129 -1.98 12.54 -11.46
C THR A 129 -3.38 12.95 -11.88
N ARG A 130 -3.56 13.61 -13.04
CA ARG A 130 -4.92 13.92 -13.54
C ARG A 130 -5.51 12.82 -14.41
N ASN A 131 -4.65 12.04 -15.06
CA ASN A 131 -5.04 10.93 -15.93
C ASN A 131 -4.29 9.66 -15.51
N LEU A 132 -4.79 9.01 -14.46
CA LEU A 132 -4.28 7.74 -13.97
C LEU A 132 -5.17 6.61 -14.46
N TRP A 133 -4.58 5.66 -15.17
CA TRP A 133 -5.20 4.42 -15.58
C TRP A 133 -4.60 3.25 -14.81
N VAL A 134 -5.47 2.30 -14.48
CA VAL A 134 -5.11 1.07 -13.79
C VAL A 134 -5.58 -0.09 -14.64
N TYR A 135 -4.65 -1.01 -14.89
CA TYR A 135 -4.90 -2.30 -15.51
C TYR A 135 -4.44 -3.40 -14.57
N ILE A 136 -5.27 -4.42 -14.37
CA ILE A 136 -4.97 -5.55 -13.49
C ILE A 136 -5.40 -6.82 -14.21
N ASP A 137 -4.48 -7.77 -14.34
CA ASP A 137 -4.75 -9.10 -14.86
C ASP A 137 -4.13 -10.18 -13.92
N PRO A 138 -4.27 -11.48 -14.24
CA PRO A 138 -3.70 -12.55 -13.43
C PRO A 138 -2.17 -12.50 -13.22
N ASP A 139 -1.41 -11.85 -14.09
CA ASP A 139 0.05 -11.92 -14.20
C ASP A 139 0.76 -10.56 -14.08
N VAL A 140 0.06 -9.47 -14.32
CA VAL A 140 0.59 -8.11 -14.27
C VAL A 140 -0.44 -7.12 -13.72
N MET A 141 0.10 -6.03 -13.19
CA MET A 141 -0.64 -4.81 -12.94
C MET A 141 0.10 -3.67 -13.59
N GLU A 142 -0.62 -2.81 -14.30
CA GLU A 142 -0.03 -1.65 -14.96
C GLU A 142 -0.68 -0.36 -14.46
N PHE A 143 0.16 0.59 -14.11
CA PHE A 143 -0.22 1.97 -13.83
C PHE A 143 0.24 2.84 -14.98
N ALA A 144 -0.71 3.37 -15.75
CA ALA A 144 -0.41 4.34 -16.79
C ALA A 144 -0.76 5.75 -16.31
N ILE A 145 0.24 6.63 -16.35
CA ILE A 145 0.13 8.03 -15.96
C ILE A 145 0.60 8.85 -17.16
N GLU A 146 -0.35 9.52 -17.81
CA GLU A 146 -0.08 10.31 -19.02
C GLU A 146 0.62 9.44 -20.09
N ASN A 147 1.86 9.77 -20.45
CA ASN A 147 2.63 9.09 -21.51
C ASN A 147 3.62 8.04 -20.95
N ARG A 148 3.45 7.61 -19.70
CA ARG A 148 4.33 6.62 -19.07
C ARG A 148 3.51 5.52 -18.43
N SER A 149 4.03 4.30 -18.48
CA SER A 149 3.45 3.19 -17.74
C SER A 149 4.45 2.46 -16.85
N HIS A 150 3.93 1.92 -15.76
CA HIS A 150 4.65 1.11 -14.78
C HIS A 150 4.01 -0.25 -14.73
N VAL A 151 4.68 -1.23 -15.33
CA VAL A 151 4.25 -2.63 -15.29
C VAL A 151 4.87 -3.30 -14.06
N LEU A 152 4.00 -3.72 -13.14
CA LEU A 152 4.30 -4.47 -11.94
C LEU A 152 4.00 -5.94 -12.21
N LYS A 153 5.01 -6.79 -12.03
CA LYS A 153 4.88 -8.22 -12.33
C LYS A 153 4.30 -8.97 -11.15
N LYS A 154 3.60 -10.06 -11.45
CA LYS A 154 3.26 -11.07 -10.45
C LYS A 154 4.52 -11.66 -9.82
N ILE A 155 4.49 -11.81 -8.51
CA ILE A 155 5.53 -12.50 -7.75
C ILE A 155 4.95 -13.68 -6.97
N ALA A 156 5.78 -14.40 -6.23
CA ALA A 156 5.30 -15.41 -5.29
C ALA A 156 5.00 -14.76 -3.93
N MET A 157 3.83 -15.05 -3.35
CA MET A 157 3.50 -14.65 -1.98
C MET A 157 4.42 -15.35 -0.96
N PRO A 158 4.84 -14.67 0.13
CA PRO A 158 5.59 -15.32 1.20
C PRO A 158 4.79 -16.48 1.82
N ARG A 159 5.46 -17.60 2.11
CA ARG A 159 4.79 -18.83 2.59
C ARG A 159 3.99 -18.61 3.88
N TRP A 160 4.46 -17.75 4.77
CA TRP A 160 3.81 -17.48 6.05
C TRP A 160 2.55 -16.60 5.94
N TRP A 161 2.31 -15.94 4.80
CA TRP A 161 1.12 -15.09 4.64
C TRP A 161 -0.16 -15.90 4.74
N LYS A 162 -0.19 -17.13 4.21
CA LYS A 162 -1.36 -18.01 4.32
C LYS A 162 -1.73 -18.27 5.79
N ASP A 163 -0.74 -18.50 6.63
CA ASP A 163 -0.95 -18.72 8.07
C ASP A 163 -1.36 -17.42 8.77
N ALA A 164 -0.81 -16.28 8.33
CA ALA A 164 -1.15 -14.97 8.88
C ALA A 164 -2.58 -14.54 8.53
N TYR A 165 -3.04 -14.81 7.31
CA TYR A 165 -4.44 -14.61 6.93
C TYR A 165 -5.38 -15.46 7.77
N LYS A 166 -5.11 -16.76 7.92
CA LYS A 166 -5.89 -17.63 8.83
C LYS A 166 -5.91 -17.09 10.27
N ALA A 167 -4.78 -16.59 10.75
CA ALA A 167 -4.70 -16.02 12.08
C ALA A 167 -5.54 -14.74 12.20
N LEU A 168 -5.51 -13.89 11.18
CA LEU A 168 -6.24 -12.63 11.06
C LEU A 168 -7.76 -12.84 10.96
N ASP A 169 -8.20 -13.83 10.17
CA ASP A 169 -9.63 -14.12 9.93
C ASP A 169 -10.40 -14.47 11.22
N ARG A 170 -9.69 -14.87 12.30
CA ARG A 170 -10.27 -15.06 13.65
C ARG A 170 -10.68 -13.77 14.34
N TYR A 171 -10.13 -12.64 13.93
CA TYR A 171 -10.31 -11.33 14.57
C TYR A 171 -11.07 -10.32 13.72
N ILE A 172 -11.11 -10.53 12.40
CA ILE A 172 -11.74 -9.61 11.48
C ILE A 172 -12.30 -10.35 10.28
N ASP A 173 -13.51 -9.97 9.90
CA ASP A 173 -14.04 -10.31 8.59
C ASP A 173 -13.42 -9.34 7.59
N ARG A 174 -12.55 -9.87 6.71
CA ARG A 174 -11.86 -9.06 5.71
C ARG A 174 -12.80 -8.56 4.61
N GLU A 175 -13.97 -9.15 4.45
CA GLU A 175 -14.94 -8.72 3.45
C GLU A 175 -15.78 -7.56 3.97
N THR A 176 -16.30 -7.66 5.19
CA THR A 176 -17.08 -6.56 5.78
C THR A 176 -16.21 -5.50 6.48
N LEU A 177 -14.91 -5.79 6.65
CA LEU A 177 -13.95 -5.01 7.46
C LEU A 177 -14.38 -4.87 8.92
N VAL A 178 -15.30 -5.71 9.41
CA VAL A 178 -15.79 -5.66 10.78
C VAL A 178 -14.99 -6.61 11.65
N PRO A 179 -14.42 -6.14 12.78
CA PRO A 179 -13.83 -7.04 13.76
C PRO A 179 -14.85 -8.06 14.24
N GLN A 180 -14.51 -9.32 14.05
CA GLN A 180 -15.30 -10.46 14.52
C GLN A 180 -14.45 -11.23 15.53
N TRP A 181 -15.10 -11.81 16.52
CA TRP A 181 -14.38 -12.63 17.48
C TRP A 181 -15.24 -13.86 17.77
N ASP A 182 -14.63 -15.03 17.58
CA ASP A 182 -15.24 -16.34 17.75
C ASP A 182 -15.41 -16.74 19.23
N GLY A 183 -14.90 -15.95 20.18
CA GLY A 183 -15.01 -16.22 21.61
C GLY A 183 -16.24 -15.60 22.31
N GLU A 184 -16.60 -16.18 23.46
CA GLU A 184 -17.80 -15.91 24.30
C GLU A 184 -17.99 -14.46 24.81
N LYS A 185 -17.16 -13.49 24.43
CA LYS A 185 -17.26 -12.10 24.91
C LYS A 185 -17.45 -11.12 23.75
N ALA A 186 -18.72 -10.80 23.46
CA ALA A 186 -19.12 -9.72 22.55
C ALA A 186 -18.50 -8.35 22.92
N ASP A 187 -17.99 -8.18 24.14
CA ASP A 187 -17.30 -6.97 24.63
C ASP A 187 -15.76 -7.10 24.64
N ALA A 188 -15.17 -7.99 23.83
CA ALA A 188 -13.71 -8.14 23.77
C ALA A 188 -12.99 -6.87 23.28
N TYR A 189 -13.66 -6.06 22.46
CA TYR A 189 -13.12 -4.80 21.93
C TYR A 189 -13.85 -3.57 22.50
N ASN A 190 -13.07 -2.57 22.89
CA ASN A 190 -13.55 -1.21 23.04
C ASN A 190 -13.53 -0.52 21.68
N LYS A 191 -14.71 -0.38 21.05
CA LYS A 191 -14.90 0.46 19.87
C LYS A 191 -14.96 1.93 20.28
N VAL A 192 -13.98 2.71 19.84
CA VAL A 192 -13.96 4.18 19.93
C VAL A 192 -14.03 4.78 18.53
N ILE A 193 -14.58 5.98 18.43
CA ILE A 193 -14.72 6.68 17.14
C ILE A 193 -14.09 8.07 17.28
N LEU A 194 -13.21 8.42 16.33
CA LEU A 194 -12.63 9.74 16.17
C LEU A 194 -13.24 10.41 14.94
N SER A 195 -13.55 11.70 15.04
CA SER A 195 -13.83 12.50 13.84
C SER A 195 -12.56 12.63 12.99
N GLY A 196 -12.69 12.95 11.70
CA GLY A 196 -11.55 13.19 10.81
C GLY A 196 -10.62 14.27 11.35
N TRP A 197 -11.17 15.37 11.88
CA TRP A 197 -10.37 16.44 12.50
C TRP A 197 -9.65 15.96 13.76
N ALA A 198 -10.33 15.20 14.63
CA ALA A 198 -9.74 14.62 15.82
C ALA A 198 -8.59 13.67 15.46
N PHE A 199 -8.79 12.80 14.47
CA PHE A 199 -7.77 11.89 13.96
C PHE A 199 -6.57 12.66 13.37
N GLN A 200 -6.80 13.67 12.53
CA GLN A 200 -5.73 14.51 11.98
C GLN A 200 -4.92 15.21 13.07
N LYS A 201 -5.60 15.75 14.10
CA LYS A 201 -4.95 16.35 15.25
C LYS A 201 -4.08 15.31 15.98
N LEU A 202 -4.61 14.11 16.23
CA LEU A 202 -3.86 13.03 16.86
C LEU A 202 -2.56 12.70 16.10
N VAL A 203 -2.64 12.55 14.77
CA VAL A 203 -1.46 12.24 13.94
C VAL A 203 -0.42 13.37 14.00
N ARG A 204 -0.84 14.64 13.90
CA ARG A 204 0.06 15.80 13.98
C ARG A 204 0.76 15.90 15.34
N GLU A 205 0.02 15.68 16.43
CA GLU A 205 0.58 15.70 17.78
C GLU A 205 1.62 14.59 17.97
N VAL A 206 1.35 13.39 17.44
CA VAL A 206 2.32 12.29 17.45
C VAL A 206 3.58 12.66 16.66
N GLU A 207 3.42 13.17 15.44
CA GLU A 207 4.54 13.56 14.57
C GLU A 207 5.41 14.65 15.21
N TYR A 208 4.78 15.72 15.72
CA TYR A 208 5.47 16.83 16.38
C TYR A 208 6.30 16.36 17.58
N ASN A 209 5.74 15.49 18.43
CA ASN A 209 6.42 15.03 19.63
C ASN A 209 7.58 14.07 19.36
N GLU A 210 7.51 13.26 18.29
CA GLU A 210 8.63 12.40 17.87
C GLU A 210 9.84 13.22 17.41
N LEU A 211 9.61 14.36 16.73
CA LEU A 211 10.68 15.27 16.29
C LEU A 211 11.47 15.87 17.47
N LEU A 212 10.85 16.03 18.65
CA LEU A 212 11.44 16.67 19.82
C LEU A 212 12.38 15.78 20.67
N LYS A 213 12.57 14.50 20.28
CA LYS A 213 13.64 13.54 20.65
C LYS A 213 14.08 13.32 22.11
N LYS A 214 13.69 14.08 23.14
CA LYS A 214 14.17 13.84 24.52
C LYS A 214 13.29 12.90 25.35
N LYS A 215 11.97 12.84 25.11
CA LYS A 215 11.01 11.93 25.78
C LYS A 215 9.80 11.62 24.87
N GLY A 216 10.04 11.15 23.64
CA GLY A 216 8.99 10.89 22.65
C GLY A 216 7.80 10.09 23.18
N VAL A 217 6.65 10.22 22.49
CA VAL A 217 5.38 9.64 22.93
C VAL A 217 5.43 8.12 22.79
N ARG A 218 5.29 7.40 23.90
CA ARG A 218 5.47 5.94 23.90
C ARG A 218 4.16 5.17 23.78
N SER A 219 3.08 5.75 24.27
CA SER A 219 1.77 5.11 24.31
C SER A 219 0.66 6.14 24.22
N LEU A 220 -0.50 5.70 23.75
CA LEU A 220 -1.75 6.44 23.86
C LEU A 220 -2.56 5.89 25.03
N PHE A 221 -3.21 6.77 25.77
CA PHE A 221 -4.15 6.41 26.81
C PHE A 221 -5.55 6.85 26.40
N TRP A 222 -6.40 5.86 26.21
CA TRP A 222 -7.80 6.00 25.81
C TRP A 222 -8.63 5.96 27.07
N ASP A 223 -9.42 6.99 27.33
CA ASP A 223 -10.36 7.06 28.45
C ASP A 223 -11.78 7.34 27.96
N ASP A 224 -12.68 7.65 28.90
CA ASP A 224 -14.10 7.82 28.62
C ASP A 224 -14.33 8.82 27.49
N ARG A 225 -13.63 9.94 27.43
CA ARG A 225 -13.93 11.04 26.49
C ARG A 225 -12.82 11.36 25.53
N SER A 226 -11.62 10.82 25.73
CA SER A 226 -10.45 11.29 25.03
C SER A 226 -9.38 10.23 24.79
N VAL A 227 -8.46 10.58 23.90
CA VAL A 227 -7.17 9.92 23.78
C VAL A 227 -6.07 10.92 24.12
N THR A 228 -5.26 10.57 25.12
CA THR A 228 -4.15 11.37 25.62
C THR A 228 -2.81 10.76 25.19
N LEU A 229 -1.88 11.58 24.72
CA LEU A 229 -0.52 11.15 24.42
C LEU A 229 0.28 11.04 25.74
N LEU A 230 0.96 9.90 25.98
CA LEU A 230 1.76 9.71 27.19
C LEU A 230 3.26 9.75 26.89
N HIS A 231 3.97 10.64 27.59
CA HIS A 231 5.43 10.77 27.56
C HIS A 231 6.04 9.96 28.70
N GLY A 232 6.96 9.04 28.40
CA GLY A 232 7.58 8.19 29.43
C GLY A 232 6.59 7.29 30.20
N GLY A 233 5.36 7.10 29.69
CA GLY A 233 4.34 6.24 30.31
C GLY A 233 3.49 6.91 31.39
N GLN A 234 3.67 8.22 31.64
CA GLN A 234 2.85 9.01 32.56
C GLN A 234 2.10 10.13 31.82
N ARG A 235 1.00 10.58 32.42
CA ARG A 235 0.32 11.82 32.04
C ARG A 235 1.12 12.98 32.62
N SER A 236 1.56 13.91 31.77
CA SER A 236 2.12 15.18 32.23
C SER A 236 1.10 16.30 32.04
N ASP A 237 1.13 17.31 32.91
CA ASP A 237 0.40 18.55 32.67
C ASP A 237 0.81 19.13 31.32
N GLY A 238 -0.18 19.36 30.45
CA GLY A 238 0.04 19.77 29.06
C GLY A 238 0.09 18.65 28.02
N SER A 239 -0.18 17.39 28.40
CA SER A 239 -0.31 16.30 27.41
C SER A 239 -1.42 16.61 26.41
N ALA A 240 -1.10 16.54 25.11
CA ALA A 240 -2.10 16.71 24.07
C ALA A 240 -3.21 15.66 24.22
N SER A 241 -4.45 16.12 24.15
CA SER A 241 -5.64 15.28 24.22
C SER A 241 -6.59 15.59 23.07
N VAL A 242 -7.21 14.52 22.56
CA VAL A 242 -8.15 14.54 21.43
C VAL A 242 -9.46 13.91 21.87
N LYS A 243 -10.57 14.61 21.61
CA LYS A 243 -11.92 14.15 21.99
C LYS A 243 -12.39 13.00 21.10
N LEU A 244 -13.08 12.04 21.72
CA LEU A 244 -13.76 10.94 21.04
C LEU A 244 -15.20 11.34 20.69
N ILE A 245 -15.71 10.87 19.55
CA ILE A 245 -17.14 10.88 19.22
C ILE A 245 -17.84 9.81 20.07
N LYS A 246 -17.31 8.58 20.02
CA LYS A 246 -17.82 7.45 20.81
C LYS A 246 -16.89 7.18 21.98
N PRO A 247 -17.38 7.26 23.23
CA PRO A 247 -16.56 7.12 24.43
C PRO A 247 -15.98 5.71 24.56
N CYS A 248 -14.81 5.61 25.22
CA CYS A 248 -14.22 4.31 25.54
C CYS A 248 -14.94 3.69 26.75
N LYS A 249 -15.43 2.45 26.63
CA LYS A 249 -16.13 1.78 27.75
C LYS A 249 -15.20 1.48 28.92
N LYS A 250 -13.93 1.18 28.65
CA LYS A 250 -12.89 0.92 29.66
C LYS A 250 -11.61 1.64 29.25
N SER A 251 -10.93 2.26 30.20
CA SER A 251 -9.66 2.91 29.89
C SER A 251 -8.65 1.87 29.39
N ILE A 252 -7.98 2.16 28.27
CA ILE A 252 -6.98 1.27 27.66
C ILE A 252 -5.72 2.07 27.37
N ARG A 253 -4.57 1.44 27.60
CA ARG A 253 -3.29 1.93 27.09
C ARG A 253 -2.91 1.15 25.84
N SER A 254 -2.68 1.84 24.73
CA SER A 254 -2.16 1.24 23.50
C SER A 254 -0.72 1.67 23.24
N TRP A 255 0.08 0.73 22.74
CA TRP A 255 1.48 0.96 22.36
C TRP A 255 1.62 1.06 20.84
N GLY A 256 2.82 1.42 20.37
CA GLY A 256 3.11 1.48 18.93
C GLY A 256 2.63 2.78 18.28
N VAL A 257 2.80 3.90 18.99
CA VAL A 257 2.39 5.25 18.53
C VAL A 257 3.04 5.62 17.18
N TRP A 258 4.28 5.18 16.95
CA TRP A 258 4.97 5.31 15.66
C TRP A 258 4.20 4.68 14.49
N ARG A 259 3.32 3.69 14.72
CA ARG A 259 2.49 3.10 13.66
C ARG A 259 1.42 4.07 13.17
N ILE A 260 0.94 4.96 14.04
CA ILE A 260 -0.02 6.02 13.71
C ILE A 260 0.68 7.14 12.95
N GLN A 261 1.95 7.42 13.27
CA GLN A 261 2.76 8.38 12.51
C GLN A 261 2.83 8.01 11.02
N ASN A 262 2.86 6.71 10.69
CA ASN A 262 2.87 6.28 9.30
C ASN A 262 1.61 6.69 8.53
N LEU A 263 0.57 7.22 9.18
CA LEU A 263 -0.68 7.64 8.57
C LEU A 263 -0.71 9.13 8.24
N SER A 264 0.40 9.87 8.45
CA SER A 264 0.52 11.31 8.17
C SER A 264 0.05 11.67 6.76
N ASP A 265 0.44 10.86 5.78
CA ASP A 265 0.26 11.18 4.36
C ASP A 265 -1.21 11.06 3.93
N ILE A 266 -1.98 10.17 4.56
CA ILE A 266 -3.41 9.99 4.28
C ILE A 266 -4.33 10.73 5.26
N ALA A 267 -3.81 11.22 6.39
CA ALA A 267 -4.62 11.77 7.48
C ALA A 267 -5.61 12.85 7.03
N ASN A 268 -5.20 13.72 6.10
CA ASN A 268 -6.05 14.80 5.58
C ASN A 268 -7.24 14.30 4.74
N GLN A 269 -7.21 13.05 4.27
CA GLN A 269 -8.31 12.42 3.53
C GLN A 269 -9.30 11.69 4.45
N ILE A 270 -8.92 11.42 5.69
CA ILE A 270 -9.74 10.68 6.66
C ILE A 270 -10.83 11.58 7.22
N ILE A 271 -12.07 11.10 7.14
CA ILE A 271 -13.27 11.76 7.67
C ILE A 271 -13.73 11.15 9.00
N GLN A 272 -13.35 9.89 9.28
CA GLN A 272 -13.65 9.20 10.53
C GLN A 272 -12.65 8.07 10.75
N ALA A 273 -12.32 7.77 12.01
CA ALA A 273 -11.56 6.59 12.37
C ALA A 273 -12.30 5.78 13.43
N ASP A 274 -12.63 4.53 13.10
CA ASP A 274 -13.17 3.55 14.04
C ASP A 274 -12.01 2.72 14.58
N VAL A 275 -11.77 2.80 15.88
CA VAL A 275 -10.64 2.11 16.52
C VAL A 275 -11.19 1.06 17.49
N TYR A 276 -10.73 -0.17 17.32
CA TYR A 276 -11.09 -1.31 18.15
C TYR A 276 -9.88 -1.70 18.98
N LEU A 277 -10.01 -1.48 20.29
CA LEU A 277 -8.92 -1.63 21.25
C LEU A 277 -9.16 -2.80 22.18
N ALA A 278 -8.11 -3.56 22.44
CA ALA A 278 -8.09 -4.65 23.40
C ALA A 278 -6.69 -4.76 24.02
N GLU A 279 -6.58 -5.15 25.28
CA GLU A 279 -5.29 -5.17 26.00
C GLU A 279 -4.35 -6.28 25.53
N LYS A 280 -4.90 -7.44 25.15
CA LYS A 280 -4.14 -8.66 24.79
C LYS A 280 -4.47 -9.19 23.40
N LEU A 281 -5.38 -8.53 22.68
CA LEU A 281 -5.74 -8.86 21.31
C LEU A 281 -5.13 -7.83 20.37
N PRO A 282 -5.03 -8.13 19.07
CA PRO A 282 -4.67 -7.12 18.08
C PRO A 282 -5.62 -5.94 18.13
N SER A 283 -5.12 -4.73 17.92
CA SER A 283 -5.97 -3.55 17.73
C SER A 283 -6.26 -3.35 16.25
N PHE A 284 -7.46 -2.89 15.93
CA PHE A 284 -7.87 -2.60 14.56
C PHE A 284 -8.25 -1.14 14.40
N TRP A 285 -7.86 -0.55 13.28
CA TRP A 285 -8.24 0.80 12.90
C TRP A 285 -8.88 0.73 11.53
N ILE A 286 -10.13 1.16 11.42
CA ILE A 286 -10.83 1.33 10.15
C ILE A 286 -10.92 2.83 9.92
N LEU A 287 -10.17 3.31 8.93
CA LEU A 287 -10.13 4.71 8.57
C LEU A 287 -11.02 4.91 7.35
N HIS A 288 -12.04 5.73 7.54
CA HIS A 288 -12.98 6.11 6.49
C HIS A 288 -12.42 7.36 5.83
N ALA A 289 -12.08 7.25 4.55
CA ALA A 289 -11.63 8.37 3.73
C ALA A 289 -12.78 8.88 2.84
N ARG A 290 -12.53 10.02 2.20
CA ARG A 290 -13.44 10.56 1.18
C ARG A 290 -13.68 9.55 0.05
N SER A 291 -14.76 9.77 -0.71
CA SER A 291 -15.14 8.91 -1.83
C SER A 291 -15.38 7.43 -1.44
N GLY A 292 -15.62 7.13 -0.17
CA GLY A 292 -15.89 5.76 0.31
C GLY A 292 -14.67 4.84 0.31
N VAL A 293 -13.46 5.38 0.25
CA VAL A 293 -12.23 4.60 0.41
C VAL A 293 -12.08 4.23 1.88
N GLU A 294 -11.76 2.97 2.16
CA GLU A 294 -11.59 2.46 3.52
C GLU A 294 -10.18 1.91 3.70
N LEU A 295 -9.56 2.17 4.83
CA LEU A 295 -8.25 1.64 5.19
C LEU A 295 -8.34 0.89 6.52
N LEU A 296 -8.17 -0.43 6.46
CA LEU A 296 -8.09 -1.31 7.60
C LEU A 296 -6.63 -1.54 8.00
N LEU A 297 -6.33 -1.31 9.27
CA LEU A 297 -5.03 -1.58 9.89
C LEU A 297 -5.22 -2.57 11.02
N GLY A 298 -4.45 -3.64 11.02
CA GLY A 298 -4.39 -4.62 12.10
C GLY A 298 -3.03 -4.59 12.77
N TYR A 299 -3.02 -4.35 14.07
CA TYR A 299 -1.78 -4.20 14.84
C TYR A 299 -1.71 -5.22 15.95
N THR A 300 -0.67 -6.04 15.96
CA THR A 300 -0.41 -6.95 17.08
C THR A 300 -0.11 -6.14 18.37
N PRO A 301 -0.50 -6.65 19.55
CA PRO A 301 -0.44 -5.89 20.81
C PRO A 301 0.98 -5.55 21.25
N TYR A 302 1.98 -6.32 20.81
CA TYR A 302 3.41 -6.07 21.05
C TYR A 302 4.17 -6.12 19.73
N THR A 303 5.23 -5.33 19.59
CA THR A 303 6.13 -5.41 18.42
C THR A 303 6.81 -6.77 18.27
N SER A 304 6.98 -7.52 19.36
CA SER A 304 7.48 -8.90 19.37
C SER A 304 6.39 -9.96 19.16
N ALA A 305 5.11 -9.59 19.33
CA ALA A 305 3.99 -10.46 19.00
C ALA A 305 3.72 -10.32 17.51
N LEU A 306 3.68 -11.44 16.80
CA LEU A 306 3.49 -11.46 15.36
C LEU A 306 2.28 -12.32 15.03
N TRP A 307 1.68 -12.10 13.87
CA TRP A 307 0.51 -12.84 13.43
C TRP A 307 0.75 -14.36 13.41
N THR A 308 2.00 -14.81 13.23
CA THR A 308 2.36 -16.22 13.24
C THR A 308 3.72 -16.50 13.89
N GLU A 309 3.88 -17.71 14.42
CA GLU A 309 5.17 -18.22 14.90
C GLU A 309 6.20 -18.35 13.76
N THR A 310 5.74 -18.65 12.55
CA THR A 310 6.60 -18.67 11.35
C THR A 310 7.15 -17.29 11.05
N ALA A 311 6.32 -16.24 11.12
CA ALA A 311 6.79 -14.87 11.00
C ALA A 311 7.84 -14.58 12.07
N ARG A 312 7.61 -15.00 13.32
CA ARG A 312 8.58 -14.86 14.43
C ARG A 312 9.93 -15.49 14.14
N LYS A 313 9.93 -16.76 13.73
CA LYS A 313 11.17 -17.45 13.36
C LYS A 313 11.87 -16.77 12.19
N GLU A 314 11.13 -16.24 11.22
CA GLU A 314 11.69 -15.46 10.12
C GLU A 314 12.31 -14.14 10.60
N VAL A 315 11.65 -13.42 11.51
CA VAL A 315 12.19 -12.21 12.16
C VAL A 315 13.47 -12.54 12.92
N GLU A 316 13.44 -13.56 13.78
CA GLU A 316 14.60 -13.99 14.56
C GLU A 316 15.77 -14.39 13.65
N ARG A 317 15.48 -15.07 12.53
CA ARG A 317 16.48 -15.39 11.51
C ARG A 317 17.06 -14.13 10.85
N LEU A 318 16.22 -13.16 10.49
CA LEU A 318 16.65 -11.91 9.86
C LEU A 318 17.46 -11.03 10.83
N LEU A 319 17.12 -11.00 12.11
CA LEU A 319 17.85 -10.26 13.13
C LEU A 319 19.23 -10.89 13.42
N LYS A 320 19.32 -12.23 13.36
CA LYS A 320 20.59 -12.96 13.54
C LYS A 320 21.59 -12.74 12.39
N ASP A 321 21.11 -12.51 11.18
CA ASP A 321 21.96 -12.22 10.02
C ASP A 321 21.23 -11.31 9.00
N PRO A 322 21.23 -9.99 9.22
CA PRO A 322 20.49 -9.05 8.37
C PRO A 322 21.03 -8.96 6.94
N TYR A 323 22.24 -9.47 6.69
CA TYR A 323 22.91 -9.40 5.39
C TYR A 323 22.86 -10.71 4.59
N ARG A 324 22.49 -11.84 5.20
CA ARG A 324 22.41 -13.17 4.53
C ARG A 324 21.64 -13.12 3.20
N ASP A 325 20.48 -12.48 3.25
CA ASP A 325 19.53 -12.36 2.14
C ASP A 325 19.98 -11.36 1.07
N ILE A 326 20.88 -10.43 1.41
CA ILE A 326 21.46 -9.46 0.46
C ILE A 326 22.64 -10.12 -0.29
N ILE A 327 23.36 -11.03 0.37
CA ILE A 327 24.56 -11.69 -0.17
C ILE A 327 24.21 -12.91 -1.05
N GLU A 328 23.18 -13.70 -0.70
CA GLU A 328 22.83 -14.92 -1.45
C GLU A 328 22.41 -14.71 -2.92
N PRO A 329 21.57 -13.71 -3.28
CA PRO A 329 21.19 -13.47 -4.67
C PRO A 329 22.40 -13.14 -5.55
N ARG A 330 23.38 -12.40 -5.00
CA ARG A 330 24.65 -12.04 -5.67
C ARG A 330 25.56 -13.26 -5.87
N ARG A 331 25.56 -14.22 -4.94
CA ARG A 331 26.32 -15.48 -5.10
C ARG A 331 25.68 -16.40 -6.16
N ARG A 332 24.35 -16.48 -6.23
CA ARG A 332 23.64 -17.27 -7.26
C ARG A 332 23.81 -16.70 -8.67
N THR A 333 23.73 -15.37 -8.83
CA THR A 333 23.98 -14.70 -10.12
C THR A 333 25.45 -14.78 -10.55
N ARG A 334 26.42 -14.65 -9.62
CA ARG A 334 27.85 -14.86 -9.93
C ARG A 334 28.17 -16.32 -10.30
N ARG A 335 27.58 -17.31 -9.63
CA ARG A 335 27.73 -18.73 -10.00
C ARG A 335 27.12 -19.06 -11.36
N ARG A 336 25.94 -18.52 -11.70
CA ARG A 336 25.35 -18.65 -13.05
C ARG A 336 26.20 -17.99 -14.14
N ARG A 337 26.74 -16.79 -13.88
CA ARG A 337 27.66 -16.11 -14.82
C ARG A 337 28.99 -16.84 -15.02
N ARG A 338 29.53 -17.50 -13.99
CA ARG A 338 30.74 -18.33 -14.13
C ARG A 338 30.49 -19.60 -14.94
N LYS A 339 29.34 -20.26 -14.79
CA LYS A 339 28.99 -21.44 -15.61
C LYS A 339 28.72 -21.10 -17.08
N ASN A 340 28.10 -19.96 -17.38
CA ASN A 340 27.88 -19.53 -18.78
C ASN A 340 29.12 -18.92 -19.46
N ARG A 341 30.21 -18.64 -18.72
CA ARG A 341 31.42 -18.05 -19.31
C ARG A 341 32.27 -19.05 -20.09
N HIS A 342 32.05 -20.36 -19.91
CA HIS A 342 32.79 -21.40 -20.64
C HIS A 342 32.11 -21.90 -21.92
N GLN A 343 30.90 -21.43 -22.25
CA GLN A 343 30.19 -21.88 -23.47
C GLN A 343 30.10 -20.84 -24.60
N ASN A 344 30.62 -19.62 -24.42
CA ASN A 344 30.59 -18.59 -25.47
C ASN A 344 31.99 -18.07 -25.82
N LYS A 345 32.85 -18.96 -26.32
CA LYS A 345 33.96 -18.56 -27.21
C LYS A 345 33.55 -18.92 -28.63
N PHE A 346 33.61 -17.93 -29.52
CA PHE A 346 33.17 -17.91 -30.92
C PHE A 346 31.67 -17.71 -31.19
N LYS A 347 31.29 -16.43 -31.33
CA LYS A 347 30.57 -15.95 -32.51
C LYS A 347 30.88 -14.47 -32.71
N LYS A 348 31.29 -14.14 -33.94
CA LYS A 348 31.66 -12.81 -34.43
C LYS A 348 30.57 -11.79 -34.10
N ARG A 349 30.98 -10.59 -33.68
CA ARG A 349 30.11 -9.43 -33.47
C ARG A 349 29.46 -9.04 -34.80
N ILE A 350 28.17 -9.32 -34.93
CA ILE A 350 27.26 -8.56 -35.80
C ILE A 350 26.65 -7.51 -34.89
N ASN A 351 26.86 -6.23 -35.22
CA ASN A 351 26.23 -5.11 -34.53
C ASN A 351 24.73 -5.15 -34.83
N PHE A 352 23.93 -5.69 -33.92
CA PHE A 352 22.51 -5.36 -33.84
C PHE A 352 22.38 -4.13 -32.94
N VAL A 353 22.12 -2.99 -33.58
CA VAL A 353 21.49 -1.85 -32.91
C VAL A 353 20.09 -2.33 -32.51
N LEU A 354 19.89 -2.63 -31.23
CA LEU A 354 18.58 -2.90 -30.66
C LEU A 354 17.79 -1.60 -30.72
N MET A 355 16.91 -1.49 -31.70
CA MET A 355 15.88 -0.47 -31.75
C MET A 355 14.98 -0.62 -30.51
N HIS A 356 14.89 0.44 -29.72
CA HIS A 356 13.86 0.60 -28.70
C HIS A 356 12.48 0.60 -29.37
N PRO A 357 11.49 -0.18 -28.90
CA PRO A 357 10.11 0.04 -29.27
C PRO A 357 9.60 1.23 -28.45
N GLY A 358 9.53 2.41 -29.05
CA GLY A 358 8.99 3.58 -28.35
C GLY A 358 9.39 4.96 -28.83
N GLN A 359 10.15 5.11 -29.92
CA GLN A 359 10.39 6.43 -30.52
C GLN A 359 10.25 6.37 -32.04
N ARG A 360 9.14 6.92 -32.55
CA ARG A 360 9.15 7.55 -33.87
C ARG A 360 9.47 9.02 -33.66
N ILE A 361 10.73 9.37 -33.89
CA ILE A 361 11.08 10.73 -34.29
C ILE A 361 10.60 10.83 -35.74
N ILE A 362 9.64 11.70 -36.02
CA ILE A 362 9.32 12.09 -37.38
C ILE A 362 10.41 13.07 -37.80
N PRO A 363 11.25 12.76 -38.80
CA PRO A 363 12.17 13.74 -39.34
C PRO A 363 11.34 14.84 -40.02
N GLU A 364 11.59 16.09 -39.63
CA GLU A 364 11.14 17.27 -40.35
C GLU A 364 11.52 17.11 -41.84
N TYR A 365 10.52 17.09 -42.72
CA TYR A 365 10.76 17.32 -44.14
C TYR A 365 10.93 18.82 -44.34
N ILE A 366 12.19 19.22 -44.50
CA ILE A 366 12.56 20.46 -45.17
C ILE A 366 12.30 20.26 -46.66
N SER A 367 11.38 21.04 -47.24
CA SER A 367 11.63 21.83 -48.47
C SER A 367 10.34 22.49 -48.99
N ASN A 368 10.49 23.77 -49.37
CA ASN A 368 9.67 24.64 -50.22
C ASN A 368 8.48 24.05 -50.99
#